data_AF-A0A2P8QZR3-F1
#
_entry.id   AF-A0A2P8QZR3-F1
#
_cell.length_a   1.000
_cell.length_b   1.000
_cell.length_c   1.000
_cell.angle_alpha   90.00
_cell.angle_beta   90.00
_cell.angle_gamma   90.00
#
_symmetry.space_group_name_H-M   'P 1'
#
loop_
_entity.id
_entity.type
_entity.pdbx_description
1 polymer ?
#
loop_
_entity_poly.entity_id
_entity_poly.type
_entity_poly.pdbx_seq_one_letter_code
_entity_poly.pdbx_strand_id
1 'polypeptide(L)'
;MKNIFISLIKFYRLFISPLFPATCRYYPTCSEYAMINFQNSSIFRAIFSTFFRILRCNPLFKGGIDYPVIYKKFSKITFFYRPNISKIYFWYVPLKKDKYYIIKSLDFKKDK
;
A
#
# COMPACT_ATOMS: atom_id res chain seq x y z
N MET A 1 -6.23 -14.84 8.96
CA MET A 1 -5.76 -13.72 9.83
C MET A 1 -5.64 -12.38 9.10
N LYS A 2 -4.93 -12.27 7.96
CA LYS A 2 -4.79 -10.99 7.21
C LYS A 2 -6.14 -10.32 6.87
N ASN A 3 -7.15 -11.14 6.55
CA ASN A 3 -8.48 -10.67 6.15
C ASN A 3 -9.20 -9.88 7.25
N ILE A 4 -8.92 -10.13 8.53
CA ILE A 4 -9.53 -9.41 9.65
C ILE A 4 -9.07 -7.95 9.63
N PHE A 5 -7.75 -7.72 9.56
CA PHE A 5 -7.18 -6.37 9.47
C PHE A 5 -7.61 -5.63 8.20
N ILE A 6 -7.65 -6.33 7.07
CA ILE A 6 -8.15 -5.77 5.81
C ILE A 6 -9.62 -5.35 5.95
N SER A 7 -10.45 -6.18 6.59
CA SER A 7 -11.86 -5.87 6.85
C SER A 7 -12.01 -4.65 7.76
N LEU A 8 -11.23 -4.56 8.84
CA LEU A 8 -11.21 -3.41 9.74
C LEU A 8 -10.83 -2.11 9.00
N ILE A 9 -9.81 -2.15 8.13
CA ILE A 9 -9.43 -0.98 7.33
C ILE A 9 -10.52 -0.60 6.33
N LYS A 10 -11.20 -1.59 5.72
CA LYS A 10 -12.35 -1.32 4.83
C LYS A 10 -13.50 -0.68 5.59
N PHE A 11 -13.84 -1.22 6.76
CA PHE A 11 -14.86 -0.65 7.65
C PHE A 11 -14.52 0.80 8.01
N TYR A 12 -13.28 1.06 8.44
CA TYR A 12 -12.81 2.42 8.71
C TYR A 12 -12.97 3.34 7.49
N ARG A 13 -12.60 2.89 6.29
CA ARG A 13 -12.72 3.69 5.06
C ARG A 13 -14.16 3.99 4.65
N LEU A 14 -15.09 3.07 4.92
CA LEU A 14 -16.49 3.21 4.51
C LEU A 14 -17.31 4.02 5.52
N PHE A 15 -17.08 3.84 6.81
CA PHE A 15 -17.92 4.43 7.86
C PHE A 15 -17.28 5.64 8.53
N ILE A 16 -15.96 5.61 8.76
CA ILE A 16 -15.27 6.64 9.55
C ILE A 16 -14.68 7.69 8.61
N SER A 17 -13.98 7.28 7.55
CA SER A 17 -13.29 8.21 6.64
C SER A 17 -14.18 9.29 6.00
N PRO A 18 -15.46 9.06 5.65
CA PRO A 18 -16.32 10.11 5.10
C PRO A 18 -16.70 11.20 6.12
N LEU A 19 -16.64 10.88 7.42
CA LEU A 19 -17.00 11.80 8.50
C LEU A 19 -15.87 12.79 8.84
N PHE A 20 -14.66 12.54 8.35
CA PHE A 20 -13.48 13.36 8.65
C PHE A 20 -12.88 13.95 7.37
N PRO A 21 -12.34 15.18 7.41
CA PRO A 21 -11.62 15.74 6.28
C PRO A 21 -10.36 14.93 5.96
N ALA A 22 -9.89 15.03 4.71
CA ALA A 22 -8.65 14.39 4.27
C ALA A 22 -7.43 15.06 4.92
N THR A 23 -7.00 14.54 6.07
CA THR A 23 -5.94 15.13 6.90
C THR A 23 -4.57 14.43 6.80
N CYS A 24 -4.49 13.28 6.12
CA CYS A 24 -3.24 12.53 6.06
C CYS A 24 -2.20 13.30 5.23
N ARG A 25 -1.03 13.56 5.83
CA ARG A 25 0.08 14.34 5.25
C ARG A 25 0.94 13.56 4.25
N TYR A 26 0.80 12.24 4.20
CA TYR A 26 1.57 11.39 3.32
C TYR A 26 0.74 10.89 2.15
N TYR A 27 1.39 10.74 1.00
CA TYR A 27 0.85 10.06 -0.16
C TYR A 27 1.56 8.70 -0.37
N PRO A 28 0.83 7.59 -0.59
CA PRO A 28 -0.61 7.45 -0.45
C PRO A 28 -1.08 7.65 1.00
N THR A 29 -2.39 7.83 1.18
CA THR A 29 -3.00 8.06 2.50
C THR A 29 -2.70 6.91 3.46
N CYS A 30 -2.78 7.20 4.76
CA CYS A 30 -2.41 6.30 5.84
C CYS A 30 -3.21 4.98 5.80
N SER A 31 -4.50 5.05 5.44
CA SER A 31 -5.38 3.89 5.27
C SER A 31 -5.10 3.10 3.98
N GLU A 32 -4.74 3.78 2.88
CA GLU A 32 -4.33 3.11 1.65
C GLU A 32 -2.97 2.44 1.81
N TYR A 33 -2.01 3.11 2.45
CA TYR A 33 -0.71 2.54 2.83
C TYR A 33 -0.88 1.27 3.67
N ALA A 34 -1.75 1.32 4.69
CA ALA A 34 -2.08 0.17 5.51
C ALA A 34 -2.62 -0.98 4.63
N MET A 35 -3.60 -0.70 3.77
CA MET A 35 -4.20 -1.69 2.87
C MET A 35 -3.15 -2.40 2.01
N ILE A 36 -2.28 -1.63 1.35
CA ILE A 36 -1.22 -2.18 0.49
C ILE A 36 -0.23 -3.03 1.30
N ASN A 37 0.15 -2.57 2.50
CA ASN A 37 1.07 -3.32 3.36
C ASN A 37 0.46 -4.64 3.85
N PHE A 38 -0.79 -4.63 4.33
CA PHE A 38 -1.45 -5.86 4.82
C PHE A 38 -1.69 -6.88 3.71
N GLN A 39 -1.91 -6.44 2.47
CA GLN A 39 -2.06 -7.33 1.31
C GLN A 39 -0.73 -7.99 0.92
N ASN A 40 0.36 -7.22 0.88
CA ASN A 40 1.61 -7.67 0.26
C ASN A 40 2.70 -8.12 1.25
N SER A 41 2.59 -7.79 2.53
CA SER A 41 3.60 -8.13 3.55
C SER A 41 3.05 -9.05 4.65
N SER A 42 3.93 -9.51 5.54
CA SER A 42 3.54 -10.28 6.73
C SER A 42 2.83 -9.39 7.75
N ILE A 43 1.86 -9.94 8.50
CA ILE A 43 1.00 -9.18 9.43
C ILE A 43 1.80 -8.31 10.39
N PHE A 44 2.82 -8.88 11.05
CA PHE A 44 3.64 -8.14 12.02
C PHE A 44 4.39 -6.96 11.39
N ARG A 45 4.96 -7.15 10.18
CA ARG A 45 5.64 -6.08 9.44
C ARG A 45 4.65 -5.01 8.98
N ALA A 46 3.46 -5.42 8.54
CA ALA A 46 2.39 -4.51 8.13
C ALA A 46 1.92 -3.64 9.30
N ILE A 47 1.66 -4.25 10.47
CA ILE A 47 1.26 -3.56 11.69
C ILE A 47 2.32 -2.55 12.10
N PHE A 48 3.57 -3.01 12.25
CA PHE A 48 4.67 -2.14 12.69
C PHE A 48 4.86 -0.96 11.73
N SER A 49 5.00 -1.23 10.42
CA SER A 49 5.24 -0.18 9.43
C SER A 49 4.09 0.81 9.31
N THR A 50 2.84 0.35 9.49
CA THR A 50 1.65 1.21 9.47
C THR A 50 1.55 2.04 10.75
N PHE A 51 1.79 1.44 11.90
CA PHE A 51 1.74 2.11 13.21
C PHE A 51 2.73 3.26 13.28
N PHE A 52 4.01 3.01 12.94
CA PHE A 52 5.02 4.09 12.91
C PHE A 52 4.68 5.18 11.90
N ARG A 53 4.03 4.85 10.79
CA ARG A 53 3.58 5.87 9.83
C ARG A 53 2.46 6.73 10.37
N ILE A 54 1.48 6.14 11.06
CA ILE A 54 0.39 6.89 11.72
C ILE A 54 0.96 7.84 12.76
N LEU A 55 1.90 7.37 13.59
CA LEU A 55 2.57 8.22 14.58
C LEU A 55 3.28 9.43 13.95
N ARG A 56 3.90 9.26 12.78
CA ARG A 56 4.54 10.36 12.03
C ARG A 56 3.53 11.23 11.27
N CYS A 57 2.29 10.80 11.10
CA CYS A 57 1.28 11.55 10.35
C CYS A 57 0.62 12.63 11.21
N ASN A 58 1.42 13.59 11.68
CA ASN A 58 0.97 14.74 12.45
C ASN A 58 1.73 16.02 12.02
N PRO A 59 1.33 17.22 12.46
CA PRO A 59 1.94 18.49 12.06
C PRO A 59 3.42 18.69 12.36
N LEU A 60 3.98 17.92 13.29
CA LEU A 60 5.37 18.05 13.71
C LEU A 60 6.35 17.43 12.71
N PHE A 61 5.85 16.67 11.73
CA PHE A 61 6.68 16.02 10.72
C PHE A 61 6.36 16.55 9.31
N LYS A 62 7.40 16.65 8.48
CA LYS A 62 7.23 16.93 7.06
C LYS A 62 6.51 15.74 6.40
N GLY A 63 5.37 16.04 5.77
CA GLY A 63 4.65 15.11 4.90
C GLY A 63 5.45 14.83 3.62
N GLY A 64 4.89 13.99 2.75
CA GLY A 64 5.54 13.67 1.47
C GLY A 64 5.05 12.38 0.84
N ILE A 65 5.76 11.94 -0.18
CA ILE A 65 5.49 10.67 -0.87
C ILE A 65 6.28 9.56 -0.16
N ASP A 66 5.57 8.59 0.39
CA ASP A 66 6.17 7.43 1.07
C ASP A 66 5.36 6.18 0.69
N TYR A 67 5.92 5.30 -0.12
CA TYR A 67 5.25 4.05 -0.52
C TYR A 67 5.68 2.88 0.36
N PRO A 68 4.81 1.89 0.59
CA PRO A 68 5.18 0.73 1.38
C PRO A 68 6.30 -0.07 0.70
N VAL A 69 7.30 -0.43 1.50
CA VAL A 69 8.41 -1.28 1.09
C VAL A 69 8.09 -2.72 1.42
N ILE A 70 8.20 -3.60 0.44
CA ILE A 70 8.11 -5.04 0.66
C ILE A 70 9.45 -5.74 0.43
N TYR A 71 9.56 -6.92 1.03
CA TYR A 71 10.66 -7.83 0.79
C TYR A 71 10.14 -9.04 0.02
N LYS A 72 10.70 -9.31 -1.16
CA LYS A 72 10.30 -10.44 -1.99
C LYS A 72 11.53 -11.02 -2.68
N LYS A 73 11.76 -12.32 -2.50
CA LYS A 73 12.74 -13.06 -3.30
C LYS A 73 12.06 -13.42 -4.62
N PHE A 74 12.44 -12.77 -5.70
CA PHE A 74 12.06 -13.23 -7.02
C PHE A 74 12.91 -14.47 -7.34
N SER A 75 12.31 -15.66 -7.34
CA SER A 75 12.95 -16.82 -7.98
C SER A 75 13.14 -16.52 -9.46
N LYS A 76 14.14 -17.13 -10.11
CA LYS A 76 14.38 -16.97 -11.55
C LYS A 76 13.04 -17.09 -12.29
N ILE A 77 12.56 -15.99 -12.88
CA ILE A 77 11.35 -15.98 -13.71
C ILE A 77 11.64 -16.95 -14.86
N THR A 78 10.96 -18.09 -14.89
CA THR A 78 10.72 -18.77 -16.16
C THR A 78 9.71 -17.90 -16.90
N PHE A 79 10.15 -17.31 -18.01
CA PHE A 79 9.41 -16.29 -18.74
C PHE A 79 8.22 -16.93 -19.47
N PHE A 80 7.14 -17.25 -18.75
CA PHE A 80 5.85 -17.56 -19.36
C PHE A 80 5.18 -16.25 -19.76
N TYR A 81 5.37 -15.85 -21.02
CA TYR A 81 4.68 -14.71 -21.61
C TYR A 81 3.16 -14.97 -21.59
N ARG A 82 2.42 -14.22 -20.77
CA ARG A 82 0.95 -14.24 -20.77
C ARG A 82 0.43 -13.12 -21.68
N PRO A 83 -0.09 -13.43 -22.88
CA PRO A 83 -0.39 -12.43 -23.91
C PRO A 83 -1.59 -11.53 -23.59
N ASN A 84 -2.36 -11.80 -22.53
CA ASN A 84 -3.62 -11.10 -22.26
C ASN A 84 -3.67 -10.51 -20.83
N ILE A 85 -2.80 -9.54 -20.56
CA ILE A 85 -2.79 -8.78 -19.30
C ILE A 85 -3.74 -7.58 -19.48
N SER A 86 -4.97 -7.71 -19.00
CA SER A 86 -5.98 -6.66 -19.13
C SER A 86 -5.87 -5.53 -18.10
N LYS A 87 -5.27 -5.81 -16.93
CA LYS A 87 -5.09 -4.82 -15.85
C LYS A 87 -3.81 -5.09 -15.06
N ILE A 88 -2.98 -4.06 -14.93
CA ILE A 88 -1.83 -4.02 -14.01
C ILE A 88 -2.32 -3.29 -12.76
N TYR A 89 -2.20 -3.90 -11.58
CA TYR A 89 -2.67 -3.30 -10.31
C TYR A 89 -1.54 -2.66 -9.48
N PHE A 90 -0.33 -3.21 -9.56
CA PHE A 90 0.81 -2.78 -8.76
C PHE A 90 2.10 -2.82 -9.58
N TRP A 91 2.91 -1.78 -9.41
CA TRP A 91 4.28 -1.67 -9.89
C TRP A 91 5.26 -1.91 -8.75
N TYR A 92 6.28 -2.73 -9.01
CA TYR A 92 7.35 -3.02 -8.07
C TYR A 92 8.61 -2.26 -8.50
N VAL A 93 8.96 -1.21 -7.77
CA VAL A 93 10.19 -0.44 -8.05
C VAL A 93 11.32 -0.97 -7.18
N PRO A 94 12.40 -1.51 -7.76
CA PRO A 94 13.50 -2.08 -6.98
C PRO A 94 14.25 -1.01 -6.20
N LEU A 95 14.61 -1.33 -4.96
CA LEU A 95 15.38 -0.46 -4.08
C LEU A 95 16.78 -0.99 -3.80
N LYS A 96 16.83 -2.25 -3.34
CA LYS A 96 18.03 -3.01 -3.00
C LYS A 96 17.72 -4.48 -3.27
N LYS A 97 18.71 -5.36 -3.05
CA LYS A 97 18.51 -6.81 -3.15
C LYS A 97 17.26 -7.24 -2.38
N ASP A 98 16.30 -7.83 -3.11
CA ASP A 98 15.02 -8.34 -2.62
C ASP A 98 14.08 -7.31 -1.95
N LYS A 99 14.31 -6.00 -2.11
CA LYS A 99 13.47 -4.92 -1.56
C LYS A 99 12.85 -4.07 -2.67
N TYR A 100 11.54 -3.83 -2.58
CA TYR A 100 10.77 -3.14 -3.61
C TYR A 100 9.77 -2.16 -2.99
N TYR A 101 9.61 -0.98 -3.59
CA TYR A 101 8.43 -0.15 -3.37
C TYR A 101 7.24 -0.72 -4.13
N ILE A 102 6.06 -0.70 -3.51
CA ILE A 102 4.79 -0.99 -4.18
C ILE A 102 4.09 0.30 -4.50
N ILE A 103 3.94 0.56 -5.80
CA ILE A 103 3.16 1.68 -6.32
C ILE A 103 1.88 1.11 -6.92
N LYS A 104 0.73 1.53 -6.41
CA LYS A 104 -0.56 1.17 -7.00
C LYS A 104 -0.66 1.85 -8.37
N SER A 105 -1.05 1.11 -9.40
CA SER A 105 -1.30 1.70 -10.71
C SER A 105 -2.49 2.66 -10.63
N LEU A 106 -2.39 3.76 -11.36
CA LEU A 106 -3.50 4.67 -11.58
C LEU A 106 -4.43 4.02 -12.62
N ASP A 107 -5.62 3.61 -12.20
CA ASP A 107 -6.66 3.12 -13.10
C ASP A 107 -7.24 4.31 -13.87
N PHE A 108 -6.71 4.60 -15.06
CA PHE A 108 -7.21 5.67 -15.97
C PHE A 108 -8.67 5.50 -16.40
N LYS A 109 -9.30 4.36 -16.10
CA LYS A 109 -10.68 4.04 -16.49
C LYS A 109 -11.72 4.56 -15.49
N LYS A 110 -11.31 5.08 -14.32
CA LYS A 110 -12.23 5.51 -13.26
C LYS A 110 -12.65 6.99 -13.36
N ASP A 111 -12.08 7.72 -14.32
CA ASP A 111 -12.29 9.16 -14.54
C ASP A 111 -13.17 9.45 -15.78
N LYS A 112 -14.04 8.52 -16.19
CA LYS A 112 -15.06 8.74 -17.23
C LYS A 112 -16.45 8.38 -16.72
#